data_AF-A0AAU8LP17-F1
#
_entry.id   AF-A0AAU8LP17-F1
#
_cell.length_a   1.000
_cell.length_b   1.000
_cell.length_c   1.000
_cell.angle_alpha   90.00
_cell.angle_beta   90.00
_cell.angle_gamma   90.00
#
_symmetry.space_group_name_H-M   'P 1'
#
loop_
_entity.id
_entity.type
_entity.pdbx_description
1 polymer ?
#
loop_
_entity_poly.entity_id
_entity_poly.type
_entity_poly.pdbx_seq_one_letter_code
_entity_poly.pdbx_strand_id
1 'polypeptide(L)'
;MNRNLAVKLGTIALLILLLLIPLLMIGSLITDRQLQRDGVLEDIARSSSFSQRLTGPILVVPYRKIVRISKTNAQTEERYVENASERGYLYFLPERFELDGKVQTELRARGIYEARLYHADNHISGQFVLPEQLGVTGDFDDYTFEKPYLALGISDIRGIESAPKLQINGQTLDLLPGSRVEWLGEGVSANLPMLEGREQVTLDFAFDLRLQGTGQFEVAPVGKSSRVQLNADWPHPSFIGNYLPTQREITDQGFSAAWQASFFSTNLEDALSRCLTAQACEDFKSRSFGVSFVDPVDQYLKSDRAIKYALLFIALTFAGFFLFEVLKSMAVHPVQYALVGAALALFYLMLLSLSEHLGFAMAYVLSASACVCLIGFYVSHVLRSVGHGAGFAAGLTALYGLLYGLLSAEDYALLMGALLLFGLLAVFMVLTRKLDWYGIAISRPSQPLDAGLEVRHE
;
A
#
# COMPACT_ATOMS: atom_id res chain seq x y z
N MET A 1 12.48 -6.48 -51.92
CA MET A 1 11.40 -6.17 -50.96
C MET A 1 10.45 -5.18 -51.63
N ASN A 2 9.19 -5.56 -51.90
CA ASN A 2 8.26 -4.70 -52.64
C ASN A 2 8.02 -3.39 -51.87
N ARG A 3 8.26 -2.25 -52.53
CA ARG A 3 8.19 -0.90 -51.93
C ARG A 3 6.87 -0.65 -51.19
N ASN A 4 5.77 -1.21 -51.69
CA ASN A 4 4.43 -1.04 -51.12
C ASN A 4 4.21 -1.77 -49.78
N LEU A 5 4.78 -2.96 -49.57
CA LEU A 5 4.61 -3.69 -48.31
C LEU A 5 5.46 -3.08 -47.19
N ALA A 6 6.71 -2.71 -47.52
CA ALA A 6 7.59 -2.00 -46.59
C ALA A 6 6.99 -0.65 -46.16
N VAL A 7 6.41 0.11 -47.10
CA VAL A 7 5.70 1.35 -46.80
C VAL A 7 4.49 1.10 -45.89
N LYS A 8 3.71 0.04 -46.11
CA LYS A 8 2.57 -0.30 -45.23
C LYS A 8 2.99 -0.67 -43.82
N LEU A 9 3.95 -1.58 -43.66
CA LEU A 9 4.47 -1.95 -42.33
C LEU A 9 5.10 -0.74 -41.63
N GLY A 10 5.83 0.10 -42.37
CA GLY A 10 6.35 1.37 -41.85
C GLY A 10 5.22 2.34 -41.43
N THR A 11 4.12 2.38 -42.17
CA THR A 11 2.94 3.20 -41.81
C THR A 11 2.26 2.69 -40.54
N ILE A 12 2.08 1.36 -40.40
CA ILE A 12 1.51 0.75 -39.19
C ILE A 12 2.42 1.03 -37.99
N ALA A 13 3.74 0.86 -38.14
CA ALA A 13 4.70 1.17 -37.09
C ALA A 13 4.67 2.66 -36.70
N LEU A 14 4.59 3.56 -37.68
CA LEU A 14 4.45 5.00 -37.44
C LEU A 14 3.14 5.32 -36.70
N LEU A 15 2.02 4.69 -37.07
CA LEU A 15 0.74 4.88 -36.39
C LEU A 15 0.79 4.38 -34.94
N ILE A 16 1.44 3.23 -34.68
CA ILE A 16 1.67 2.75 -33.31
C ILE A 16 2.48 3.78 -32.52
N LEU A 17 3.57 4.31 -33.09
CA LEU A 17 4.37 5.36 -32.45
C LEU A 17 3.57 6.63 -32.18
N LEU A 18 2.70 7.05 -33.11
CA LEU A 18 1.83 8.20 -32.91
C LEU A 18 0.78 7.94 -31.81
N LEU A 19 0.26 6.72 -31.71
CA LEU A 19 -0.69 6.32 -30.66
C LEU A 19 -0.03 6.15 -29.29
N LEU A 20 1.29 6.01 -29.21
CA LEU A 20 1.99 6.08 -27.92
C LEU A 20 1.82 7.45 -27.26
N ILE A 21 1.71 8.53 -28.03
CA ILE A 21 1.54 9.88 -27.49
C ILE A 21 0.29 9.98 -26.60
N PRO A 22 -0.94 9.70 -27.08
CA PRO A 22 -2.12 9.74 -26.23
C PRO A 22 -2.07 8.70 -25.10
N LEU A 23 -1.47 7.52 -25.30
CA LEU A 23 -1.34 6.54 -24.21
C LEU A 23 -0.44 7.06 -23.07
N LEU A 24 0.67 7.73 -23.39
CA LEU A 24 1.54 8.36 -22.40
C LEU A 24 0.83 9.52 -21.68
N MET A 25 0.03 10.31 -22.40
CA MET A 25 -0.79 11.37 -21.79
C MET A 25 -1.83 10.79 -20.81
N ILE A 26 -2.50 9.69 -21.17
CA ILE A 26 -3.43 9.00 -20.27
C ILE A 26 -2.68 8.41 -19.07
N GLY A 27 -1.50 7.83 -19.28
CA GLY A 27 -0.64 7.37 -18.19
C GLY A 27 -0.28 8.49 -17.20
N SER A 28 0.09 9.68 -17.71
CA SER A 28 0.33 10.86 -16.88
C SER A 28 -0.92 11.28 -16.11
N LEU A 29 -2.10 11.28 -16.75
CA LEU A 29 -3.35 11.60 -16.10
C LEU A 29 -3.69 10.62 -14.96
N ILE A 30 -3.42 9.32 -15.14
CA ILE A 30 -3.58 8.33 -14.07
C ILE A 30 -2.68 8.66 -12.89
N THR A 31 -1.41 9.00 -13.13
CA THR A 31 -0.47 9.42 -12.09
C THR A 31 -0.95 10.69 -11.37
N ASP A 32 -1.41 11.71 -12.11
CA ASP A 32 -1.93 12.95 -11.54
C ASP A 32 -3.15 12.68 -10.64
N ARG A 33 -4.03 11.75 -11.05
CA ARG A 33 -5.18 11.32 -10.25
C ARG A 33 -4.77 10.53 -9.01
N GLN A 34 -3.74 9.67 -9.10
CA GLN A 34 -3.18 8.97 -7.93
C GLN A 34 -2.61 9.97 -6.92
N LEU A 35 -1.82 10.95 -7.37
CA LEU A 35 -1.28 11.99 -6.51
C LEU A 35 -2.40 12.83 -5.87
N GLN A 36 -3.45 13.17 -6.62
CA GLN A 36 -4.60 13.87 -6.08
C GLN A 36 -5.34 13.05 -5.02
N ARG A 37 -5.54 11.75 -5.27
CA ARG A 37 -6.10 10.82 -4.28
C ARG A 37 -5.25 10.82 -3.01
N ASP A 38 -3.94 10.62 -3.14
CA ASP A 38 -3.04 10.51 -1.99
C ASP A 38 -3.05 11.81 -1.15
N GLY A 39 -3.10 12.97 -1.80
CA GLY A 39 -3.31 14.25 -1.13
C GLY A 39 -4.65 14.34 -0.39
N VAL A 40 -5.74 13.82 -0.96
CA VAL A 40 -7.05 13.77 -0.28
C VAL A 40 -7.06 12.80 0.89
N LEU A 41 -6.39 11.64 0.76
CA LEU A 41 -6.22 10.69 1.86
C LEU A 41 -5.44 11.33 3.02
N GLU A 42 -4.36 12.05 2.73
CA GLU A 42 -3.59 12.78 3.73
C GLU A 42 -4.43 13.87 4.41
N ASP A 43 -5.23 14.58 3.63
CA ASP A 43 -6.17 15.59 4.12
C ASP A 43 -7.24 15.00 5.06
N ILE A 44 -7.79 13.82 4.73
CA ILE A 44 -8.72 13.09 5.59
C ILE A 44 -8.01 12.68 6.88
N ALA A 45 -6.81 12.09 6.78
CA ALA A 45 -5.98 11.72 7.93
C ALA A 45 -5.64 12.94 8.82
N ARG A 46 -5.38 14.10 8.21
CA ARG A 46 -5.15 15.36 8.92
C ARG A 46 -6.38 15.83 9.70
N SER A 47 -7.59 15.62 9.16
CA SER A 47 -8.85 16.00 9.81
C SER A 47 -9.35 14.99 10.86
N SER A 48 -8.88 13.75 10.78
CA SER A 48 -9.26 12.65 11.66
C SER A 48 -8.07 12.28 12.55
N SER A 49 -7.21 11.39 12.07
CA SER A 49 -5.97 10.95 12.71
C SER A 49 -5.13 10.18 11.70
N PHE A 50 -3.81 10.34 11.73
CA PHE A 50 -2.90 9.58 10.87
C PHE A 50 -2.80 8.10 11.28
N SER A 51 -1.92 7.35 10.60
CA SER A 51 -1.53 6.00 11.03
C SER A 51 -1.06 6.00 12.49
N GLN A 52 -1.50 5.01 13.26
CA GLN A 52 -1.19 4.89 14.68
C GLN A 52 -0.07 3.87 14.90
N ARG A 53 0.95 4.27 15.66
CA ARG A 53 1.96 3.39 16.24
C ARG A 53 1.93 3.53 17.75
N LEU A 54 1.67 2.43 18.43
CA LEU A 54 1.67 2.32 19.88
C LEU A 54 3.04 1.84 20.37
N THR A 55 3.72 2.66 21.17
CA THR A 55 5.04 2.34 21.72
C THR A 55 5.04 2.44 23.24
N GLY A 56 4.98 1.29 23.91
CA GLY A 56 4.91 1.24 25.38
C GLY A 56 3.80 0.32 25.87
N PRO A 57 3.52 0.32 27.19
CA PRO A 57 4.02 1.31 28.16
C PRO A 57 5.45 1.06 28.65
N ILE A 58 6.09 2.13 29.13
CA ILE A 58 7.42 2.11 29.75
C ILE A 58 7.31 2.79 31.11
N LEU A 59 7.90 2.19 32.14
CA LEU A 59 7.95 2.80 33.46
C LEU A 59 9.24 3.63 33.59
N VAL A 60 9.09 4.90 33.97
CA VAL A 60 10.21 5.83 34.13
C VAL A 60 10.33 6.24 35.59
N VAL A 61 11.53 6.09 36.16
CA VAL A 61 11.86 6.53 37.52
C VAL A 61 12.91 7.65 37.45
N PRO A 62 12.52 8.92 37.64
CA PRO A 62 13.50 10.00 37.75
C PRO A 62 14.30 9.86 39.04
N TYR A 63 15.58 10.23 38.99
CA TYR A 63 16.43 10.25 40.18
C TYR A 63 17.36 11.47 40.19
N ARG A 64 17.83 11.80 41.39
CA ARG A 64 18.97 12.68 41.63
C ARG A 64 20.08 11.88 42.27
N LYS A 65 21.27 11.93 41.71
CA LYS A 65 22.47 11.30 42.27
C LYS A 65 23.39 12.36 42.84
N ILE A 66 23.89 12.14 44.05
CA ILE A 66 24.98 12.93 44.61
C ILE A 66 26.28 12.44 43.99
N VAL A 67 27.01 13.34 43.32
CA VAL A 67 28.34 13.05 42.76
C VAL A 67 29.38 13.90 43.47
N ARG A 68 30.48 13.26 43.86
CA ARG A 68 31.58 13.91 44.58
C ARG A 68 32.63 14.34 43.56
N ILE A 69 32.71 15.64 43.27
CA ILE A 69 33.64 16.20 42.29
C ILE A 69 34.86 16.75 43.02
N SER A 70 36.05 16.24 42.68
CA SER A 70 37.30 16.82 43.18
C SER A 70 37.60 18.11 42.42
N LYS A 71 37.57 19.24 43.11
CA LYS A 71 37.99 20.55 42.59
C LYS A 71 39.29 20.99 43.24
N THR A 72 40.07 21.78 42.54
CA THR A 72 41.28 22.42 43.07
C THR A 72 41.00 23.90 43.25
N ASN A 73 41.29 24.44 44.43
CA ASN A 73 41.16 25.86 44.68
C ASN A 73 42.22 26.63 43.86
N ALA A 74 41.79 27.57 43.02
CA ALA A 74 42.65 28.32 42.12
C ALA A 74 43.66 29.25 42.83
N GLN A 75 43.44 29.55 44.11
CA GLN A 75 44.31 30.43 44.90
C GLN A 75 45.25 29.68 45.84
N THR A 76 44.81 28.54 46.38
CA THR A 76 45.56 27.78 47.40
C THR A 76 46.15 26.47 46.87
N GLU A 77 45.83 26.08 45.63
CA GLU A 77 46.17 24.78 45.02
C GLU A 77 45.69 23.54 45.80
N GLU A 78 44.86 23.72 46.83
CA GLU A 78 44.32 22.62 47.63
C GLU A 78 43.15 21.93 46.92
N ARG A 79 43.13 20.59 46.99
CA ARG A 79 42.00 19.77 46.52
C ARG A 79 40.90 19.73 47.57
N TYR A 80 39.67 20.04 47.17
CA TYR A 80 38.46 19.84 47.96
C TYR A 80 37.42 19.03 47.19
N VAL A 81 36.56 18.33 47.93
CA VAL A 81 35.44 17.59 47.35
C VAL A 81 34.19 18.45 47.44
N GLU A 82 33.56 18.71 46.30
CA GLU A 82 32.25 19.35 46.24
C GLU A 82 31.19 18.31 45.88
N ASN A 83 30.10 18.29 46.65
CA ASN A 83 28.93 17.48 46.30
C ASN A 83 28.13 18.22 45.22
N ALA A 84 28.07 17.67 44.02
CA ALA A 84 27.15 18.11 42.98
C ALA A 84 25.98 17.13 42.87
N SER A 85 24.88 17.57 42.25
CA SER A 85 23.70 16.74 42.02
C SER A 85 23.45 16.59 40.53
N GLU A 86 23.41 15.34 40.06
CA GLU A 86 23.08 14.99 38.69
C GLU A 86 21.66 14.42 38.60
N ARG A 87 20.89 14.84 37.61
CA ARG A 87 19.55 14.30 37.33
C ARG A 87 19.63 13.23 36.25
N GLY A 88 18.88 12.16 36.42
CA GLY A 88 18.74 11.12 35.43
C GLY A 88 17.40 10.40 35.50
N TYR A 89 17.23 9.42 34.62
CA TYR A 89 16.02 8.61 34.51
C TYR A 89 16.41 7.15 34.36
N LEU A 90 15.73 6.28 35.10
CA LEU A 90 15.74 4.84 34.86
C LEU A 90 14.51 4.47 34.03
N TYR A 91 14.69 3.61 33.03
CA TYR A 91 13.63 3.15 32.15
C TYR A 91 13.47 1.64 32.30
N PHE A 92 12.24 1.20 32.52
CA PHE A 92 11.91 -0.20 32.69
C PHE A 92 10.88 -0.62 31.65
N LEU A 93 11.23 -1.67 30.93
CA LEU A 93 10.31 -2.40 30.05
C LEU A 93 9.53 -3.44 30.87
N PRO A 94 8.29 -3.76 30.49
CA PRO A 94 7.50 -4.75 31.22
C PRO A 94 8.07 -6.17 31.05
N GLU A 95 7.88 -7.01 32.07
CA GLU A 95 8.18 -8.44 31.97
C GLU A 95 7.19 -9.13 31.01
N ARG A 96 5.91 -8.73 31.12
CA ARG A 96 4.81 -9.21 30.27
C ARG A 96 4.04 -8.04 29.69
N PHE A 97 3.80 -8.07 28.38
CA PHE A 97 2.97 -7.12 27.64
C PHE A 97 1.91 -7.87 26.83
N GLU A 98 0.64 -7.55 27.05
CA GLU A 98 -0.47 -8.15 26.34
C GLU A 98 -1.36 -7.05 25.75
N LEU A 99 -1.76 -7.21 24.49
CA LEU A 99 -2.72 -6.35 23.81
C LEU A 99 -3.76 -7.22 23.12
N ASP A 100 -5.02 -7.03 23.51
CA ASP A 100 -6.19 -7.60 22.84
C ASP A 100 -6.95 -6.48 22.12
N GLY A 101 -6.86 -6.44 20.80
CA GLY A 101 -7.45 -5.42 19.95
C GLY A 101 -8.64 -5.92 19.14
N LYS A 102 -9.71 -5.12 19.14
CA LYS A 102 -10.83 -5.26 18.20
C LYS A 102 -10.85 -4.03 17.32
N VAL A 103 -10.74 -4.23 16.01
CA VAL A 103 -10.65 -3.15 15.03
C VAL A 103 -11.88 -3.17 14.14
N GLN A 104 -12.54 -2.03 14.03
CA GLN A 104 -13.65 -1.81 13.10
C GLN A 104 -13.21 -0.82 12.04
N THR A 105 -13.53 -1.10 10.77
CA THR A 105 -13.16 -0.22 9.66
C THR A 105 -14.35 0.61 9.19
N GLU A 106 -14.11 1.90 8.91
CA GLU A 106 -15.09 2.83 8.37
C GLU A 106 -14.57 3.41 7.06
N LEU A 107 -15.43 3.52 6.04
CA LEU A 107 -15.13 4.27 4.83
C LEU A 107 -15.53 5.74 5.00
N ARG A 108 -14.57 6.64 4.80
CA ARG A 108 -14.80 8.08 4.82
C ARG A 108 -14.55 8.68 3.44
N ALA A 109 -15.60 9.25 2.86
CA ALA A 109 -15.53 9.89 1.55
C ALA A 109 -15.21 11.38 1.64
N ARG A 110 -14.40 11.88 0.71
CA ARG A 110 -14.24 13.30 0.40
C ARG A 110 -14.24 13.50 -1.11
N GLY A 111 -15.39 13.92 -1.64
CA GLY A 111 -15.62 13.96 -3.09
C GLY A 111 -15.76 12.54 -3.63
N ILE A 112 -14.95 12.20 -4.65
CA ILE A 112 -14.90 10.87 -5.26
C ILE A 112 -13.86 9.93 -4.62
N TYR A 113 -13.10 10.43 -3.65
CA TYR A 113 -12.03 9.68 -2.99
C TYR A 113 -12.52 9.17 -1.64
N GLU A 114 -12.13 7.95 -1.31
CA GLU A 114 -12.48 7.28 -0.06
C GLU A 114 -11.22 6.89 0.70
N ALA A 115 -11.17 7.20 1.99
CA ALA A 115 -10.16 6.72 2.91
C ALA A 115 -10.77 5.67 3.84
N ARG A 116 -10.00 4.63 4.16
CA ARG A 116 -10.37 3.69 5.22
C ARG A 116 -9.81 4.18 6.55
N LEU A 117 -10.72 4.55 7.43
CA LEU A 117 -10.44 4.78 8.84
C LEU A 117 -10.62 3.46 9.59
N TYR A 118 -10.00 3.37 10.74
CA TYR A 118 -10.25 2.29 11.68
C TYR A 118 -10.42 2.83 13.10
N HIS A 119 -11.20 2.10 13.89
CA HIS A 119 -11.40 2.30 15.31
C HIS A 119 -10.95 1.04 16.03
N ALA A 120 -9.89 1.14 16.81
CA ALA A 120 -9.29 0.05 17.54
C ALA A 120 -9.61 0.17 19.04
N ASP A 121 -10.46 -0.72 19.54
CA ASP A 121 -10.66 -0.96 20.97
C ASP A 121 -9.54 -1.87 21.47
N ASN A 122 -8.54 -1.31 22.17
CA ASN A 122 -7.39 -2.07 22.67
C ASN A 122 -7.48 -2.24 24.18
N HIS A 123 -7.52 -3.49 24.64
CA HIS A 123 -7.27 -3.81 26.05
C HIS A 123 -5.78 -4.10 26.23
N ILE A 124 -5.08 -3.26 26.98
CA ILE A 124 -3.63 -3.38 27.19
C ILE A 124 -3.39 -3.76 28.64
N SER A 125 -2.63 -4.82 28.87
CA SER A 125 -2.30 -5.27 30.22
C SER A 125 -0.89 -5.85 30.29
N GLY A 126 -0.39 -6.02 31.51
CA GLY A 126 0.93 -6.57 31.70
C GLY A 126 1.45 -6.41 33.12
N GLN A 127 2.74 -6.64 33.26
CA GLN A 127 3.41 -6.62 34.55
C GLN A 127 4.83 -6.04 34.41
N PHE A 128 5.19 -5.11 35.28
CA PHE A 128 6.57 -4.69 35.50
C PHE A 128 7.14 -5.46 36.69
N VAL A 129 8.38 -5.91 36.56
CA VAL A 129 9.17 -6.47 37.65
C VAL A 129 10.40 -5.59 37.83
N LEU A 130 10.37 -4.76 38.87
CA LEU A 130 11.46 -3.84 39.19
C LEU A 130 12.43 -4.53 40.15
N PRO A 131 13.73 -4.60 39.80
CA PRO A 131 14.72 -5.25 40.66
C PRO A 131 14.92 -4.47 41.98
N GLU A 132 15.49 -5.16 42.97
CA GLU A 132 16.00 -4.53 44.20
C GLU A 132 16.94 -3.37 43.84
N GLN A 133 16.91 -2.31 44.65
CA GLN A 133 17.67 -1.07 44.43
C GLN A 133 17.41 -0.42 43.07
N LEU A 134 16.29 -0.75 42.41
CA LEU A 134 15.95 -0.34 41.05
C LEU A 134 17.06 -0.66 40.03
N GLY A 135 17.88 -1.68 40.32
CA GLY A 135 18.96 -2.14 39.44
C GLY A 135 20.22 -1.26 39.47
N VAL A 136 20.29 -0.29 40.39
CA VAL A 136 21.48 0.53 40.59
C VAL A 136 22.54 -0.27 41.34
N THR A 137 23.75 -0.37 40.80
CA THR A 137 24.88 -1.05 41.44
C THR A 137 25.83 -0.03 42.10
N GLY A 138 25.93 -0.05 43.43
CA GLY A 138 26.83 0.80 44.21
C GLY A 138 26.27 2.19 44.53
N ASP A 139 26.60 2.71 45.72
CA ASP A 139 26.21 4.04 46.22
C ASP A 139 24.70 4.32 46.18
N PHE A 140 23.84 3.31 46.44
CA PHE A 140 22.37 3.47 46.43
C PHE A 140 21.89 4.61 47.34
N ASP A 141 22.56 4.82 48.48
CA ASP A 141 22.26 5.90 49.41
C ASP A 141 22.52 7.30 48.84
N ASP A 142 23.32 7.43 47.77
CA ASP A 142 23.54 8.70 47.06
C ASP A 142 22.41 9.02 46.07
N TYR A 143 21.46 8.09 45.86
CA TYR A 143 20.31 8.28 44.98
C TYR A 143 19.08 8.74 45.75
N THR A 144 18.46 9.81 45.26
CA THR A 144 17.12 10.24 45.67
C THR A 144 16.17 10.03 44.50
N PHE A 145 15.30 9.03 44.59
CA PHE A 145 14.27 8.77 43.59
C PHE A 145 13.10 9.74 43.73
N GLU A 146 12.58 10.18 42.59
CA GLU A 146 11.38 11.01 42.51
C GLU A 146 10.17 10.13 42.10
N LYS A 147 8.97 10.72 42.09
CA LYS A 147 7.75 9.97 41.76
C LYS A 147 7.86 9.34 40.36
N PRO A 148 7.70 8.01 40.24
CA PRO A 148 7.75 7.36 38.95
C PRO A 148 6.50 7.67 38.13
N TYR A 149 6.59 7.47 36.82
CA TYR A 149 5.44 7.61 35.93
C TYR A 149 5.48 6.55 34.82
N LEU A 150 4.30 6.16 34.36
CA LEU A 150 4.13 5.36 33.15
C LEU A 150 4.15 6.30 31.94
N ALA A 151 4.84 5.93 30.88
CA ALA A 151 4.87 6.63 29.60
C ALA A 151 4.41 5.71 28.47
N LEU A 152 3.58 6.22 27.57
CA LEU A 152 3.08 5.52 26.40
C LEU A 152 3.19 6.44 25.19
N GLY A 153 3.96 6.04 24.18
CA GLY A 153 4.09 6.75 22.90
C GLY A 153 2.95 6.38 21.95
N ILE A 154 2.36 7.40 21.32
CA ILE A 154 1.30 7.28 20.33
C ILE A 154 1.65 8.25 19.20
N SER A 155 1.71 7.78 17.95
CA SER A 155 2.17 8.60 16.83
C SER A 155 1.28 9.81 16.52
N ASP A 156 -0.02 9.74 16.78
CA ASP A 156 -0.95 10.86 16.65
C ASP A 156 -2.02 10.82 17.75
N ILE A 157 -1.83 11.64 18.80
CA ILE A 157 -2.71 11.64 19.98
C ILE A 157 -4.15 12.07 19.68
N ARG A 158 -4.42 12.68 18.52
CA ARG A 158 -5.78 13.07 18.12
C ARG A 158 -6.67 11.86 17.87
N GLY A 159 -6.07 10.69 17.64
CA GLY A 159 -6.78 9.43 17.52
C GLY A 159 -7.33 8.89 18.84
N ILE A 160 -6.95 9.43 20.01
CA ILE A 160 -7.47 8.95 21.30
C ILE A 160 -8.91 9.43 21.46
N GLU A 161 -9.88 8.50 21.39
CA GLU A 161 -11.31 8.86 21.40
C GLU A 161 -11.88 9.08 22.81
N SER A 162 -11.24 8.53 23.83
CA SER A 162 -11.69 8.62 25.22
C SER A 162 -10.50 8.70 26.17
N ALA A 163 -10.62 9.49 27.24
CA ALA A 163 -9.60 9.59 28.28
C ALA A 163 -9.41 8.22 28.97
N PRO A 164 -8.27 7.54 28.74
CA PRO A 164 -8.04 6.22 29.29
C PRO A 164 -7.73 6.30 30.78
N LYS A 165 -8.09 5.26 31.54
CA LYS A 165 -7.76 5.13 32.96
C LYS A 165 -6.80 3.98 33.16
N LEU A 166 -5.71 4.25 33.88
CA LEU A 166 -4.73 3.25 34.26
C LEU A 166 -5.17 2.55 35.56
N GLN A 167 -5.33 1.24 35.52
CA GLN A 167 -5.34 0.40 36.71
C GLN A 167 -3.90 -0.02 37.00
N ILE A 168 -3.39 0.28 38.20
CA ILE A 168 -2.09 -0.20 38.67
C ILE A 168 -2.22 -0.77 40.08
N ASN A 169 -1.89 -2.05 40.28
CA ASN A 169 -2.03 -2.75 41.57
C ASN A 169 -3.37 -2.48 42.29
N GLY A 170 -4.48 -2.45 41.54
CA GLY A 170 -5.83 -2.19 42.05
C GLY A 170 -6.19 -0.72 42.31
N GLN A 171 -5.28 0.23 42.05
CA GLN A 171 -5.56 1.68 42.08
C GLN A 171 -5.87 2.20 40.68
N THR A 172 -6.89 3.04 40.57
CA THR A 172 -7.23 3.71 39.30
C THR A 172 -6.61 5.10 39.27
N LEU A 173 -5.85 5.39 38.22
CA LEU A 173 -5.15 6.65 37.98
C LEU A 173 -5.56 7.22 36.61
N ASP A 174 -5.61 8.55 36.52
CA ASP A 174 -5.88 9.23 35.25
C ASP A 174 -4.61 9.28 34.38
N LEU A 175 -4.78 9.00 33.08
CA LEU A 175 -3.74 9.26 32.09
C LEU A 175 -3.80 10.74 31.67
N LEU A 176 -2.62 11.35 31.65
CA LEU A 176 -2.38 12.75 31.34
C LEU A 176 -1.79 12.86 29.92
N PRO A 177 -2.08 13.94 29.18
CA PRO A 177 -1.50 14.15 27.86
C PRO A 177 0.01 14.37 27.94
N GLY A 178 0.72 13.88 26.93
CA GLY A 178 2.18 13.93 26.81
C GLY A 178 2.86 12.68 27.36
N SER A 179 3.75 12.08 26.57
CA SER A 179 4.55 10.92 26.95
C SER A 179 5.59 11.24 28.04
N ARG A 180 6.01 12.52 28.12
CA ARG A 180 7.13 13.05 28.94
C ARG A 180 8.50 12.44 28.63
N VAL A 181 8.59 11.69 27.54
CA VAL A 181 9.81 11.04 27.08
C VAL A 181 10.02 11.48 25.65
N GLU A 182 10.98 12.36 25.42
CA GLU A 182 11.19 13.05 24.13
C GLU A 182 11.30 12.07 22.95
N TRP A 183 12.03 10.97 23.13
CA TRP A 183 12.22 9.98 22.07
C TRP A 183 10.97 9.14 21.79
N LEU A 184 9.99 9.05 22.70
CA LEU A 184 8.68 8.45 22.41
C LEU A 184 7.77 9.36 21.57
N GLY A 185 8.07 10.65 21.50
CA GLY A 185 7.26 11.64 20.79
C GLY A 185 5.97 11.97 21.54
N GLU A 186 4.86 12.09 20.81
CA GLU A 186 3.55 12.31 21.41
C GLU A 186 3.06 11.08 22.18
N GLY A 187 2.05 11.26 23.03
CA GLY A 187 1.50 10.16 23.81
C GLY A 187 0.82 10.58 25.09
N VAL A 188 0.79 9.67 26.06
CA VAL A 188 0.17 9.87 27.38
C VAL A 188 1.08 9.37 28.50
N SER A 189 0.83 9.85 29.72
CA SER A 189 1.59 9.46 30.91
C SER A 189 0.71 9.41 32.16
N ALA A 190 1.06 8.57 33.15
CA ALA A 190 0.38 8.52 34.44
C ALA A 190 1.38 8.57 35.59
N ASN A 191 1.16 9.46 36.55
CA ASN A 191 1.99 9.51 37.76
C ASN A 191 1.69 8.30 38.64
N LEU A 192 2.71 7.55 39.02
CA LEU A 192 2.58 6.37 39.87
C LEU A 192 2.84 6.72 41.35
N PRO A 193 2.39 5.88 42.29
CA PRO A 193 2.79 5.97 43.68
C PRO A 193 4.31 5.92 43.83
N MET A 194 4.84 6.57 44.88
CA MET A 194 6.28 6.58 45.16
C MET A 194 6.79 5.15 45.37
N LEU A 195 7.94 4.82 44.77
CA LEU A 195 8.63 3.55 44.96
C LEU A 195 9.87 3.81 45.81
N GLU A 196 10.00 3.13 46.96
CA GLU A 196 11.21 3.25 47.80
C GLU A 196 12.43 2.58 47.17
N GLY A 197 12.20 1.63 46.25
CA GLY A 197 13.24 0.95 45.49
C GLY A 197 14.13 0.01 46.32
N ARG A 198 13.87 -0.17 47.62
CA ARG A 198 14.71 -1.02 48.49
C ARG A 198 14.52 -2.52 48.29
N GLU A 199 13.33 -2.91 47.87
CA GLU A 199 12.98 -4.31 47.61
C GLU A 199 12.53 -4.47 46.16
N GLN A 200 12.52 -5.72 45.69
CA GLN A 200 11.93 -6.04 44.40
C GLN A 200 10.43 -5.72 44.44
N VAL A 201 9.93 -4.98 43.44
CA VAL A 201 8.52 -4.60 43.36
C VAL A 201 7.91 -5.13 42.07
N THR A 202 6.72 -5.72 42.18
CA THR A 202 5.90 -6.12 41.04
C THR A 202 4.73 -5.18 40.89
N LEU A 203 4.51 -4.67 39.67
CA LEU A 203 3.44 -3.74 39.34
C LEU A 203 2.63 -4.30 38.17
N ASP A 204 1.40 -4.72 38.45
CA ASP A 204 0.43 -5.10 37.43
C ASP A 204 -0.25 -3.86 36.89
N PHE A 205 -0.31 -3.73 35.57
CA PHE A 205 -0.99 -2.63 34.88
C PHE A 205 -2.05 -3.14 33.92
N ALA A 206 -3.13 -2.38 33.80
CA ALA A 206 -4.14 -2.57 32.76
C ALA A 206 -4.82 -1.24 32.40
N PHE A 207 -5.14 -1.04 31.13
CA PHE A 207 -5.95 0.08 30.67
C PHE A 207 -6.60 -0.23 29.32
N ASP A 208 -7.77 0.35 29.11
CA ASP A 208 -8.43 0.32 27.81
C ASP A 208 -8.07 1.60 27.03
N LEU A 209 -7.69 1.42 25.76
CA LEU A 209 -7.29 2.50 24.88
C LEU A 209 -8.03 2.37 23.54
N ARG A 210 -9.01 3.25 23.34
CA ARG A 210 -9.70 3.41 22.06
C ARG A 210 -8.94 4.37 21.16
N LEU A 211 -8.44 3.85 20.04
CA LEU A 211 -7.64 4.58 19.06
C LEU A 211 -8.30 4.59 17.70
N GLN A 212 -8.49 5.77 17.14
CA GLN A 212 -8.78 5.99 15.75
C GLN A 212 -7.49 6.19 14.95
N GLY A 213 -7.45 5.68 13.72
CA GLY A 213 -6.36 5.91 12.80
C GLY A 213 -6.76 5.70 11.34
N THR A 214 -5.83 5.98 10.44
CA THR A 214 -5.98 5.71 9.00
C THR A 214 -4.83 4.85 8.50
N GLY A 215 -5.11 3.93 7.58
CA GLY A 215 -4.07 3.20 6.86
C GLY A 215 -3.40 2.09 7.66
N GLN A 216 -2.62 2.41 8.69
CA GLN A 216 -1.81 1.43 9.42
C GLN A 216 -2.01 1.51 10.94
N PHE A 217 -2.03 0.34 11.59
CA PHE A 217 -1.94 0.20 13.05
C PHE A 217 -0.75 -0.67 13.41
N GLU A 218 0.20 -0.11 14.15
CA GLU A 218 1.44 -0.77 14.56
C GLU A 218 1.60 -0.77 16.09
N VAL A 219 2.22 -1.82 16.61
CA VAL A 219 2.50 -2.01 18.03
C VAL A 219 3.96 -2.39 18.20
N ALA A 220 4.66 -1.71 19.10
CA ALA A 220 6.00 -2.11 19.54
C ALA A 220 5.87 -3.13 20.69
N PRO A 221 6.43 -4.36 20.56
CA PRO A 221 6.35 -5.40 21.59
C PRO A 221 7.33 -5.12 22.73
N VAL A 222 6.98 -4.17 23.59
CA VAL A 222 7.90 -3.66 24.63
C VAL A 222 8.20 -4.65 25.76
N GLY A 223 7.42 -5.71 25.93
CA GLY A 223 7.60 -6.67 27.00
C GLY A 223 8.64 -7.75 26.71
N LYS A 224 9.31 -8.28 27.75
CA LYS A 224 10.19 -9.45 27.61
C LYS A 224 9.46 -10.65 27.01
N SER A 225 8.20 -10.82 27.39
CA SER A 225 7.20 -11.59 26.65
C SER A 225 6.08 -10.67 26.21
N SER A 226 5.83 -10.60 24.90
CA SER A 226 4.79 -9.78 24.30
C SER A 226 3.82 -10.66 23.52
N ARG A 227 2.53 -10.54 23.80
CA ARG A 227 1.44 -11.17 23.01
C ARG A 227 0.51 -10.07 22.51
N VAL A 228 0.24 -10.08 21.22
CA VAL A 228 -0.71 -9.15 20.62
C VAL A 228 -1.70 -9.94 19.79
N GLN A 229 -2.99 -9.76 20.06
CA GLN A 229 -4.07 -10.36 19.28
C GLN A 229 -4.93 -9.25 18.69
N LEU A 230 -5.15 -9.29 17.38
CA LEU A 230 -6.01 -8.35 16.67
C LEU A 230 -7.10 -9.11 15.92
N ASN A 231 -8.34 -8.63 16.05
CA ASN A 231 -9.46 -9.07 15.24
C ASN A 231 -10.04 -7.86 14.51
N ALA A 232 -10.28 -7.96 13.21
CA ALA A 232 -10.85 -6.87 12.42
C ALA A 232 -11.91 -7.33 11.43
N ASP A 233 -12.86 -6.45 11.11
CA ASP A 233 -13.91 -6.64 10.10
C ASP A 233 -13.44 -6.37 8.65
N TRP A 234 -12.15 -6.54 8.39
CA TRP A 234 -11.51 -6.28 7.10
C TRP A 234 -10.96 -7.57 6.46
N PRO A 235 -11.38 -7.97 5.25
CA PRO A 235 -10.98 -9.26 4.66
C PRO A 235 -9.60 -9.26 3.99
N HIS A 236 -8.95 -8.10 3.82
CA HIS A 236 -7.68 -7.98 3.07
C HIS A 236 -6.55 -7.37 3.90
N PRO A 237 -6.13 -7.97 5.04
CA PRO A 237 -5.03 -7.44 5.83
C PRO A 237 -3.69 -7.54 5.09
N SER A 238 -2.91 -6.48 5.14
CA SER A 238 -1.48 -6.54 4.83
C SER A 238 -0.68 -6.48 6.12
N PHE A 239 -0.02 -7.59 6.48
CA PHE A 239 0.80 -7.67 7.70
C PHE A 239 2.14 -6.97 7.46
N ILE A 240 2.46 -6.01 8.31
CA ILE A 240 3.63 -5.11 8.17
C ILE A 240 4.53 -5.15 9.41
N GLY A 241 5.71 -4.55 9.28
CA GLY A 241 6.72 -4.44 10.32
C GLY A 241 7.74 -5.58 10.27
N ASN A 242 8.48 -5.77 11.36
CA ASN A 242 9.61 -6.72 11.41
C ASN A 242 9.18 -8.16 11.71
N TYR A 243 7.94 -8.36 12.15
CA TYR A 243 7.46 -9.65 12.63
C TYR A 243 6.08 -9.97 12.04
N LEU A 244 5.99 -11.10 11.34
CA LEU A 244 4.72 -11.64 10.87
C LEU A 244 3.95 -12.31 12.01
N PRO A 245 2.61 -12.38 11.94
CA PRO A 245 1.82 -13.08 12.94
C PRO A 245 2.18 -14.56 12.97
N THR A 246 2.23 -15.13 14.18
CA THR A 246 2.47 -16.57 14.39
C THR A 246 1.25 -17.40 14.03
N GLN A 247 0.05 -16.82 14.19
CA GLN A 247 -1.22 -17.41 13.75
C GLN A 247 -2.06 -16.35 13.04
N ARG A 248 -2.71 -16.74 11.94
CA ARG A 248 -3.62 -15.87 11.20
C ARG A 248 -4.75 -16.67 10.58
N GLU A 249 -5.94 -16.08 10.59
CA GLU A 249 -7.12 -16.55 9.87
C GLU A 249 -7.71 -15.36 9.12
N ILE A 250 -7.95 -15.53 7.83
CA ILE A 250 -8.53 -14.49 6.96
C ILE A 250 -9.77 -15.09 6.32
N THR A 251 -10.88 -14.37 6.43
CA THR A 251 -12.20 -14.74 5.89
C THR A 251 -12.78 -13.57 5.12
N ASP A 252 -13.85 -13.80 4.36
CA ASP A 252 -14.55 -12.74 3.64
C ASP A 252 -15.20 -11.68 4.56
N GLN A 253 -15.31 -11.97 5.87
CA GLN A 253 -15.88 -11.06 6.87
C GLN A 253 -14.82 -10.28 7.67
N GLY A 254 -13.55 -10.67 7.58
CA GLY A 254 -12.53 -10.13 8.48
C GLY A 254 -11.33 -11.03 8.68
N PHE A 255 -10.42 -10.60 9.55
CA PHE A 255 -9.25 -11.38 9.95
C PHE A 255 -9.09 -11.45 11.47
N SER A 256 -8.42 -12.53 11.91
CA SER A 256 -7.86 -12.68 13.25
C SER A 256 -6.37 -12.98 13.12
N ALA A 257 -5.54 -12.28 13.88
CA ALA A 257 -4.09 -12.43 13.85
C ALA A 257 -3.51 -12.36 15.26
N ALA A 258 -2.56 -13.23 15.55
CA ALA A 258 -1.83 -13.25 16.80
C ALA A 258 -0.33 -13.16 16.55
N TRP A 259 0.33 -12.29 17.29
CA TRP A 259 1.77 -12.14 17.35
C TRP A 259 2.26 -12.58 18.72
N GLN A 260 3.43 -13.21 18.72
CA GLN A 260 4.17 -13.48 19.94
C GLN A 260 5.62 -13.09 19.71
N ALA A 261 6.13 -12.23 20.58
CA ALA A 261 7.50 -11.76 20.55
C ALA A 261 8.13 -11.96 21.93
N SER A 262 9.42 -12.26 21.93
CA SER A 262 10.23 -12.30 23.15
C SER A 262 11.44 -11.40 23.02
N PHE A 263 12.05 -11.03 24.15
CA PHE A 263 13.26 -10.20 24.14
C PHE A 263 14.42 -10.81 23.32
N PHE A 264 14.47 -12.14 23.16
CA PHE A 264 15.44 -12.80 22.29
C PHE A 264 15.23 -12.49 20.80
N SER A 265 13.97 -12.36 20.38
CA SER A 265 13.61 -12.02 18.99
C SER A 265 13.66 -10.52 18.73
N THR A 266 13.44 -9.70 19.76
CA THR A 266 13.31 -8.25 19.62
C THR A 266 14.53 -7.48 20.04
N ASN A 267 15.46 -8.05 20.83
CA ASN A 267 16.64 -7.38 21.39
C ASN A 267 16.36 -5.94 21.87
N LEU A 268 15.16 -5.73 22.43
CA LEU A 268 14.55 -4.40 22.57
C LEU A 268 15.14 -3.63 23.75
N GLU A 269 15.67 -4.35 24.74
CA GLU A 269 16.45 -3.81 25.86
C GLU A 269 17.78 -3.21 25.39
N ASP A 270 18.51 -3.88 24.50
CA ASP A 270 19.73 -3.34 23.89
C ASP A 270 19.41 -2.17 22.93
N ALA A 271 18.31 -2.25 22.18
CA ALA A 271 17.86 -1.12 21.37
C ALA A 271 17.51 0.10 22.24
N LEU A 272 16.89 -0.11 23.41
CA LEU A 272 16.60 0.95 24.36
C LEU A 272 17.88 1.52 24.97
N SER A 273 18.83 0.67 25.39
CA SER A 273 20.09 1.13 25.96
C SER A 273 20.89 1.98 24.96
N ARG A 274 20.92 1.60 23.68
CA ARG A 274 21.53 2.39 22.59
C ARG A 274 20.76 3.68 22.30
N CYS A 275 19.43 3.65 22.35
CA CYS A 275 18.61 4.87 22.25
C CYS A 275 18.96 5.87 23.36
N LEU A 276 19.10 5.41 24.60
CA LEU A 276 19.39 6.28 25.75
C LEU A 276 20.83 6.79 25.79
N THR A 277 21.81 5.99 25.35
CA THR A 277 23.24 6.34 25.41
C THR A 277 23.75 7.08 24.19
N ALA A 278 23.29 6.72 22.99
CA ALA A 278 23.75 7.27 21.71
C ALA A 278 22.70 8.16 21.02
N GLN A 279 21.53 8.40 21.65
CA GLN A 279 20.39 9.13 21.07
C GLN A 279 19.91 8.54 19.72
N ALA A 280 20.20 7.27 19.46
CA ALA A 280 19.88 6.56 18.24
C ALA A 280 18.61 5.70 18.42
N CYS A 281 17.45 6.35 18.52
CA CYS A 281 16.19 5.68 18.88
C CYS A 281 15.43 5.04 17.72
N GLU A 282 15.88 5.20 16.47
CA GLU A 282 15.21 4.62 15.29
C GLU A 282 15.22 3.08 15.30
N ASP A 283 16.27 2.44 15.82
CA ASP A 283 16.32 0.97 15.97
C ASP A 283 15.26 0.48 16.97
N PHE A 284 14.99 1.24 18.03
CA PHE A 284 13.92 0.92 18.97
C PHE A 284 12.54 1.13 18.35
N LYS A 285 12.32 2.26 17.69
CA LYS A 285 11.02 2.63 17.09
C LYS A 285 10.62 1.74 15.93
N SER A 286 11.59 1.32 15.11
CA SER A 286 11.32 0.49 13.94
C SER A 286 10.87 -0.91 14.31
N ARG A 287 11.30 -1.46 15.47
CA ARG A 287 10.93 -2.79 15.99
C ARG A 287 9.47 -2.83 16.41
N SER A 288 8.60 -2.93 15.41
CA SER A 288 7.16 -2.99 15.55
C SER A 288 6.59 -3.98 14.55
N PHE A 289 5.33 -4.35 14.77
CA PHE A 289 4.55 -5.12 13.83
C PHE A 289 3.12 -4.58 13.81
N GLY A 290 2.39 -4.91 12.76
CA GLY A 290 1.05 -4.36 12.63
C GLY A 290 0.31 -4.84 11.41
N VAL A 291 -0.78 -4.13 11.13
CA VAL A 291 -1.63 -4.36 9.97
C VAL A 291 -1.87 -3.05 9.23
N SER A 292 -1.78 -3.13 7.90
CA SER A 292 -2.24 -2.12 6.98
C SER A 292 -3.65 -2.50 6.48
N PHE A 293 -4.57 -1.55 6.60
CA PHE A 293 -5.97 -1.62 6.18
C PHE A 293 -6.21 -1.00 4.80
N VAL A 294 -5.15 -0.87 3.99
CA VAL A 294 -5.23 -0.30 2.64
C VAL A 294 -5.75 -1.35 1.66
N ASP A 295 -6.56 -0.93 0.69
CA ASP A 295 -6.97 -1.78 -0.43
C ASP A 295 -5.74 -2.07 -1.32
N PRO A 296 -5.28 -3.33 -1.42
CA PRO A 296 -4.10 -3.66 -2.21
C PRO A 296 -4.31 -3.45 -3.71
N VAL A 297 -5.55 -3.43 -4.19
CA VAL A 297 -5.87 -3.29 -5.62
C VAL A 297 -6.98 -2.29 -5.88
N ASP A 298 -6.63 -1.02 -5.69
CA ASP A 298 -7.48 0.10 -6.04
C ASP A 298 -7.67 0.28 -7.57
N GLN A 299 -8.68 1.07 -7.94
CA GLN A 299 -9.05 1.34 -9.32
C GLN A 299 -7.96 2.03 -10.16
N TYR A 300 -7.12 2.86 -9.54
CA TYR A 300 -6.04 3.57 -10.21
C TYR A 300 -4.89 2.63 -10.52
N LEU A 301 -4.55 1.73 -9.60
CA LEU A 301 -3.57 0.67 -9.82
C LEU A 301 -4.02 -0.27 -10.94
N LYS A 302 -5.30 -0.65 -10.98
CA LYS A 302 -5.85 -1.45 -12.10
C LYS A 302 -5.80 -0.68 -13.42
N SER A 303 -6.05 0.62 -13.41
CA SER A 303 -5.98 1.49 -14.60
C SER A 303 -4.54 1.67 -15.10
N ASP A 304 -3.57 1.86 -14.20
CA ASP A 304 -2.14 1.90 -14.52
C ASP A 304 -1.67 0.57 -15.12
N ARG A 305 -2.09 -0.57 -14.55
CA ARG A 305 -1.85 -1.88 -15.16
C ARG A 305 -2.48 -1.98 -16.54
N ALA A 306 -3.74 -1.53 -16.71
CA ALA A 306 -4.43 -1.59 -17.99
C ALA A 306 -3.70 -0.81 -19.10
N ILE A 307 -3.24 0.41 -18.82
CA ILE A 307 -2.54 1.25 -19.81
C ILE A 307 -1.18 0.64 -20.21
N LYS A 308 -0.49 -0.06 -19.29
CA LYS A 308 0.75 -0.79 -19.61
C LYS A 308 0.53 -1.91 -20.63
N TYR A 309 -0.66 -2.50 -20.69
CA TYR A 309 -1.05 -3.49 -21.71
C TYR A 309 -1.59 -2.86 -23.01
N ALA A 310 -1.74 -1.54 -23.09
CA ALA A 310 -2.35 -0.88 -24.25
C ALA A 310 -1.57 -1.06 -25.55
N LEU A 311 -0.24 -1.02 -25.49
CA LEU A 311 0.60 -1.23 -26.66
C LEU A 311 0.39 -2.63 -27.27
N LEU A 312 0.31 -3.65 -26.42
CA LEU A 312 0.04 -5.02 -26.85
C LEU A 312 -1.32 -5.12 -27.54
N PHE A 313 -2.35 -4.47 -26.97
CA PHE A 313 -3.69 -4.44 -27.55
C PHE A 313 -3.73 -3.78 -28.92
N ILE A 314 -3.09 -2.62 -29.07
CA ILE A 314 -3.01 -1.91 -30.35
C ILE A 314 -2.26 -2.77 -31.37
N ALA A 315 -1.10 -3.33 -31.00
CA ALA A 315 -0.29 -4.16 -31.88
C ALA A 315 -1.05 -5.39 -32.37
N LEU A 316 -1.73 -6.10 -31.47
CA LEU A 316 -2.51 -7.29 -31.82
C LEU A 316 -3.73 -6.94 -32.69
N THR A 317 -4.43 -5.85 -32.37
CA THR A 317 -5.56 -5.37 -33.16
C THR A 317 -5.11 -5.02 -34.58
N PHE A 318 -4.01 -4.28 -34.73
CA PHE A 318 -3.44 -3.92 -36.03
C PHE A 318 -2.91 -5.15 -36.78
N ALA A 319 -2.30 -6.11 -36.09
CA ALA A 319 -1.89 -7.38 -36.69
C ALA A 319 -3.11 -8.17 -37.22
N GLY A 320 -4.25 -8.12 -36.51
CA GLY A 320 -5.52 -8.69 -36.97
C GLY A 320 -6.01 -8.04 -38.27
N PHE A 321 -6.05 -6.70 -38.33
CA PHE A 321 -6.39 -5.97 -39.56
C PHE A 321 -5.44 -6.30 -40.72
N PHE A 322 -4.14 -6.33 -40.45
CA PHE A 322 -3.13 -6.69 -41.43
C PHE A 322 -3.32 -8.12 -41.95
N LEU A 323 -3.62 -9.07 -41.06
CA LEU A 323 -3.89 -10.46 -41.44
C LEU A 323 -5.14 -10.57 -42.33
N PHE A 324 -6.22 -9.83 -42.02
CA PHE A 324 -7.40 -9.77 -42.89
C PHE A 324 -7.10 -9.16 -44.26
N GLU A 325 -6.33 -8.09 -44.30
CA GLU A 325 -5.90 -7.43 -45.53
C GLU A 325 -5.10 -8.40 -46.42
N VAL A 326 -4.17 -9.16 -45.84
CA VAL A 326 -3.37 -10.14 -46.59
C VAL A 326 -4.22 -11.35 -47.03
N LEU A 327 -5.04 -11.92 -46.14
CA LEU A 327 -5.81 -13.12 -46.44
C LEU A 327 -7.00 -12.88 -47.39
N LYS A 328 -7.58 -11.68 -47.38
CA LYS A 328 -8.77 -11.33 -48.18
C LYS A 328 -8.50 -10.33 -49.29
N SER A 329 -7.25 -9.87 -49.46
CA SER A 329 -6.85 -8.89 -50.49
C SER A 329 -7.66 -7.59 -50.48
N MET A 330 -8.16 -7.19 -49.31
CA MET A 330 -8.88 -5.93 -49.12
C MET A 330 -7.92 -4.87 -48.60
N ALA A 331 -7.71 -3.81 -49.38
CA ALA A 331 -6.84 -2.70 -48.98
C ALA A 331 -7.51 -1.85 -47.90
N VAL A 332 -6.99 -1.89 -46.68
CA VAL A 332 -7.43 -1.04 -45.57
C VAL A 332 -6.62 0.25 -45.60
N HIS A 333 -7.30 1.39 -45.57
CA HIS A 333 -6.63 2.70 -45.65
C HIS A 333 -5.97 3.04 -44.29
N PRO A 334 -4.78 3.66 -44.24
CA PRO A 334 -4.10 4.01 -42.97
C PRO A 334 -4.95 4.82 -41.98
N VAL A 335 -5.85 5.68 -42.48
CA VAL A 335 -6.80 6.43 -41.64
C VAL A 335 -7.72 5.51 -40.83
N GLN A 336 -8.06 4.34 -41.36
CA GLN A 336 -8.92 3.36 -40.67
C GLN A 336 -8.18 2.72 -39.49
N TYR A 337 -6.88 2.41 -39.66
CA TYR A 337 -6.01 1.99 -38.56
C TYR A 337 -5.91 3.08 -37.48
N ALA A 338 -5.74 4.34 -37.91
CA ALA A 338 -5.68 5.47 -36.98
C ALA A 338 -6.98 5.65 -36.18
N LEU A 339 -8.15 5.54 -36.81
CA LEU A 339 -9.45 5.66 -36.14
C LEU A 339 -9.71 4.52 -35.15
N VAL A 340 -9.37 3.29 -35.52
CA VAL A 340 -9.46 2.14 -34.59
C VAL A 340 -8.50 2.31 -33.43
N GLY A 341 -7.26 2.71 -33.70
CA GLY A 341 -6.27 2.98 -32.65
C GLY A 341 -6.70 4.10 -31.70
N ALA A 342 -7.32 5.16 -32.23
CA ALA A 342 -7.90 6.23 -31.41
C ALA A 342 -9.06 5.72 -30.55
N ALA A 343 -9.94 4.85 -31.08
CA ALA A 343 -11.01 4.21 -30.29
C ALA A 343 -10.46 3.32 -29.16
N LEU A 344 -9.37 2.58 -29.41
CA LEU A 344 -8.67 1.82 -28.37
C LEU A 344 -8.02 2.71 -27.32
N ALA A 345 -7.46 3.87 -27.69
CA ALA A 345 -6.92 4.83 -26.73
C ALA A 345 -8.03 5.44 -25.86
N LEU A 346 -9.17 5.79 -26.47
CA LEU A 346 -10.35 6.34 -25.76
C LEU A 346 -10.96 5.36 -24.76
N PHE A 347 -10.83 4.05 -24.99
CA PHE A 347 -11.24 3.04 -24.00
C PHE A 347 -10.55 3.28 -22.64
N TYR A 348 -9.24 3.56 -22.61
CA TYR A 348 -8.50 3.75 -21.35
C TYR A 348 -8.90 5.04 -20.63
N LEU A 349 -9.17 6.11 -21.39
CA LEU A 349 -9.65 7.37 -20.83
C LEU A 349 -11.06 7.21 -20.23
N MET A 350 -11.95 6.51 -20.93
CA MET A 350 -13.30 6.22 -20.46
C MET A 350 -13.29 5.27 -19.25
N LEU A 351 -12.39 4.26 -19.25
CA LEU A 351 -12.20 3.36 -18.12
C LEU A 351 -11.82 4.14 -16.86
N LEU A 352 -10.83 5.03 -16.96
CA LEU A 352 -10.41 5.88 -15.84
C LEU A 352 -11.60 6.72 -15.33
N SER A 353 -12.23 7.49 -16.22
CA SER A 353 -13.31 8.42 -15.84
C SER A 353 -14.54 7.72 -15.27
N LEU A 354 -14.95 6.55 -15.79
CA LEU A 354 -16.08 5.81 -15.26
C LEU A 354 -15.74 5.08 -13.96
N SER A 355 -14.49 4.64 -13.79
CA SER A 355 -14.07 3.93 -12.58
C SER A 355 -14.18 4.81 -11.33
N GLU A 356 -13.99 6.12 -11.49
CA GLU A 356 -14.17 7.13 -10.43
C GLU A 356 -15.62 7.24 -9.91
N HIS A 357 -16.61 6.67 -10.61
CA HIS A 357 -18.03 6.80 -10.28
C HIS A 357 -18.77 5.47 -10.09
N LEU A 358 -18.39 4.42 -10.81
CA LEU A 358 -19.16 3.17 -10.90
C LEU A 358 -18.40 1.94 -10.39
N GLY A 359 -17.20 2.13 -9.84
CA GLY A 359 -16.28 1.05 -9.49
C GLY A 359 -15.65 0.39 -10.72
N PHE A 360 -14.51 -0.27 -10.52
CA PHE A 360 -13.67 -0.72 -11.63
C PHE A 360 -14.36 -1.74 -12.57
N ALA A 361 -15.07 -2.73 -12.02
CA ALA A 361 -15.66 -3.80 -12.83
C ALA A 361 -16.77 -3.30 -13.77
N MET A 362 -17.69 -2.48 -13.27
CA MET A 362 -18.74 -1.89 -14.10
C MET A 362 -18.18 -0.90 -15.11
N ALA A 363 -17.24 -0.03 -14.70
CA ALA A 363 -16.55 0.89 -15.59
C ALA A 363 -15.85 0.16 -16.74
N TYR A 364 -15.20 -0.97 -16.44
CA TYR A 364 -14.55 -1.81 -17.43
C TYR A 364 -15.53 -2.38 -18.44
N VAL A 365 -16.62 -3.01 -17.98
CA VAL A 365 -17.61 -3.63 -18.87
C VAL A 365 -18.26 -2.58 -19.77
N LEU A 366 -18.65 -1.43 -19.23
CA LEU A 366 -19.24 -0.34 -20.02
C LEU A 366 -18.24 0.19 -21.04
N SER A 367 -17.00 0.42 -20.63
CA SER A 367 -15.97 0.97 -21.51
C SER A 367 -15.60 0.00 -22.63
N ALA A 368 -15.37 -1.27 -22.28
CA ALA A 368 -15.04 -2.33 -23.22
C ALA A 368 -16.18 -2.56 -24.21
N SER A 369 -17.44 -2.63 -23.72
CA SER A 369 -18.61 -2.83 -24.57
C SER A 369 -18.80 -1.68 -25.56
N ALA A 370 -18.67 -0.44 -25.11
CA ALA A 370 -18.76 0.73 -25.99
C ALA A 370 -17.66 0.71 -27.08
N CYS A 371 -16.42 0.37 -26.71
CA CYS A 371 -15.31 0.27 -27.67
C CYS A 371 -15.52 -0.87 -28.68
N VAL A 372 -15.89 -2.06 -28.20
CA VAL A 372 -16.17 -3.24 -29.05
C VAL A 372 -17.31 -2.98 -30.01
N CYS A 373 -18.42 -2.41 -29.54
CA CYS A 373 -19.57 -2.09 -30.39
C CYS A 373 -19.20 -1.06 -31.47
N LEU A 374 -18.48 0.00 -31.10
CA LEU A 374 -18.05 1.02 -32.05
C LEU A 374 -17.13 0.45 -33.14
N ILE A 375 -16.11 -0.31 -32.74
CA ILE A 375 -15.15 -0.92 -33.67
C ILE A 375 -15.84 -1.99 -34.52
N GLY A 376 -16.68 -2.85 -33.93
CA GLY A 376 -17.44 -3.88 -34.65
C GLY A 376 -18.37 -3.28 -35.71
N PHE A 377 -19.10 -2.21 -35.35
CA PHE A 377 -19.95 -1.48 -36.29
C PHE A 377 -19.12 -0.87 -37.43
N TYR A 378 -18.00 -0.20 -37.11
CA TYR A 378 -17.12 0.42 -38.09
C TYR A 378 -16.53 -0.62 -39.07
N VAL A 379 -15.98 -1.72 -38.55
CA VAL A 379 -15.36 -2.79 -39.33
C VAL A 379 -16.37 -3.49 -40.24
N SER A 380 -17.61 -3.68 -39.78
CA SER A 380 -18.68 -4.26 -40.60
C SER A 380 -18.90 -3.48 -41.90
N HIS A 381 -18.83 -2.15 -41.84
CA HIS A 381 -18.99 -1.26 -42.99
C HIS A 381 -17.73 -1.19 -43.85
N VAL A 382 -16.55 -1.10 -43.23
CA VAL A 382 -15.27 -1.07 -43.94
C VAL A 382 -15.03 -2.34 -44.74
N LEU A 383 -15.36 -3.51 -44.18
CA LEU A 383 -15.21 -4.80 -44.84
C LEU A 383 -16.44 -5.23 -45.66
N ARG A 384 -17.47 -4.36 -45.76
CA ARG A 384 -18.76 -4.61 -46.44
C ARG A 384 -19.41 -5.95 -46.06
N SER A 385 -19.20 -6.42 -44.82
CA SER A 385 -19.66 -7.72 -44.35
C SER A 385 -19.85 -7.72 -42.84
N VAL A 386 -21.10 -7.94 -42.42
CA VAL A 386 -21.50 -8.08 -41.01
C VAL A 386 -20.82 -9.29 -40.38
N GLY A 387 -20.62 -10.39 -41.12
CA GLY A 387 -19.95 -11.59 -40.60
C GLY A 387 -18.50 -11.34 -40.21
N HIS A 388 -17.75 -10.58 -41.03
CA HIS A 388 -16.36 -10.23 -40.71
C HIS A 388 -16.27 -9.23 -39.55
N GLY A 389 -17.17 -8.24 -39.50
CA GLY A 389 -17.24 -7.29 -38.38
C GLY A 389 -17.62 -7.96 -37.06
N ALA A 390 -18.57 -8.89 -37.08
CA ALA A 390 -18.95 -9.68 -35.90
C ALA A 390 -17.80 -10.57 -35.42
N GLY A 391 -17.08 -11.24 -36.34
CA GLY A 391 -15.90 -12.02 -35.99
C GLY A 391 -14.78 -11.18 -35.36
N PHE A 392 -14.57 -9.96 -35.87
CA PHE A 392 -13.61 -9.01 -35.29
C PHE A 392 -14.03 -8.57 -33.89
N ALA A 393 -15.29 -8.19 -33.71
CA ALA A 393 -15.84 -7.79 -32.41
C ALA A 393 -15.77 -8.92 -31.38
N ALA A 394 -16.02 -10.17 -31.79
CA ALA A 394 -15.87 -11.34 -30.92
C ALA A 394 -14.40 -11.55 -30.48
N GLY A 395 -13.45 -11.40 -31.41
CA GLY A 395 -12.02 -11.46 -31.08
C GLY A 395 -11.59 -10.36 -30.11
N LEU A 396 -12.06 -9.13 -30.32
CA LEU A 396 -11.79 -8.01 -29.43
C LEU A 396 -12.45 -8.19 -28.05
N THR A 397 -13.66 -8.74 -28.00
CA THR A 397 -14.35 -9.11 -26.76
C THR A 397 -13.56 -10.15 -25.96
N ALA A 398 -13.07 -11.20 -26.63
CA ALA A 398 -12.23 -12.20 -26.00
C ALA A 398 -10.93 -11.59 -25.44
N LEU A 399 -10.33 -10.66 -26.19
CA LEU A 399 -9.13 -9.95 -25.75
C LEU A 399 -9.38 -9.09 -24.51
N TYR A 400 -10.46 -8.30 -24.48
CA TYR A 400 -10.87 -7.54 -23.29
C TYR A 400 -11.24 -8.47 -22.12
N GLY A 401 -11.96 -9.57 -22.35
CA GLY A 401 -12.26 -10.54 -21.30
C GLY A 401 -11.00 -11.12 -20.66
N LEU A 402 -9.98 -11.43 -21.47
CA LEU A 402 -8.70 -11.92 -20.97
C LEU A 402 -7.94 -10.82 -20.20
N LEU A 403 -7.92 -9.59 -20.72
CA LEU A 403 -7.33 -8.45 -20.01
C LEU A 403 -7.99 -8.23 -18.64
N TYR A 404 -9.32 -8.31 -18.54
CA TYR A 404 -10.02 -8.21 -17.26
C TYR A 404 -9.56 -9.27 -16.26
N GLY A 405 -9.42 -10.53 -16.71
CA GLY A 405 -8.90 -11.62 -15.90
C GLY A 405 -7.48 -11.35 -15.40
N LEU A 406 -6.62 -10.79 -16.25
CA LEU A 406 -5.25 -10.43 -15.88
C LEU A 406 -5.23 -9.28 -14.86
N LEU A 407 -6.06 -8.24 -15.05
CA LEU A 407 -6.15 -7.10 -14.14
C LEU A 407 -6.73 -7.45 -12.77
N SER A 408 -7.55 -8.51 -12.71
CA SER A 408 -8.15 -9.01 -11.47
C SER A 408 -7.24 -9.98 -10.72
N ALA A 409 -6.19 -10.52 -11.37
CA ALA A 409 -5.23 -11.39 -10.73
C ALA A 409 -4.22 -10.56 -9.92
N GLU A 410 -4.12 -10.84 -8.61
CA GLU A 410 -3.15 -10.22 -7.71
C GLU A 410 -1.80 -10.95 -7.80
N ASP A 411 -1.78 -12.23 -7.44
CA ASP A 411 -0.54 -13.01 -7.31
C ASP A 411 -0.04 -13.65 -8.63
N TYR A 412 -0.95 -13.90 -9.58
CA TYR A 412 -0.64 -14.67 -10.81
C TYR A 412 -0.55 -13.83 -12.08
N ALA A 413 -0.49 -12.50 -11.96
CA ALA A 413 -0.51 -11.59 -13.11
C ALA A 413 0.62 -11.88 -14.13
N LEU A 414 1.84 -12.15 -13.66
CA LEU A 414 2.98 -12.45 -14.52
C LEU A 414 2.78 -13.77 -15.29
N LEU A 415 2.33 -14.82 -14.59
CA LEU A 415 2.09 -16.14 -15.17
C LEU A 415 0.98 -16.08 -16.23
N MET A 416 -0.16 -15.46 -15.88
CA MET A 416 -1.29 -15.30 -16.80
C MET A 416 -0.90 -14.46 -18.01
N GLY A 417 -0.13 -13.38 -17.82
CA GLY A 417 0.39 -12.55 -18.90
C GLY A 417 1.33 -13.30 -19.86
N ALA A 418 2.27 -14.08 -19.33
CA ALA A 418 3.17 -14.89 -20.13
C ALA A 418 2.43 -15.96 -20.94
N LEU A 419 1.47 -16.66 -20.31
CA LEU A 419 0.63 -17.66 -20.98
C LEU A 419 -0.26 -17.02 -22.06
N LEU A 420 -0.81 -15.83 -21.82
CA LEU A 420 -1.54 -15.06 -22.83
C LEU A 420 -0.65 -14.75 -24.03
N LEU A 421 0.55 -14.20 -23.81
CA LEU A 421 1.45 -13.81 -24.88
C LEU A 421 1.87 -15.03 -25.71
N PHE A 422 2.17 -16.15 -25.03
CA PHE A 422 2.50 -17.41 -25.68
C PHE A 422 1.32 -17.96 -26.49
N GLY A 423 0.11 -17.96 -25.92
CA GLY A 423 -1.10 -18.41 -26.61
C GLY A 423 -1.43 -17.56 -27.84
N LEU A 424 -1.32 -16.24 -27.74
CA LEU A 424 -1.53 -15.31 -28.86
C LEU A 424 -0.50 -15.54 -29.96
N LEU A 425 0.77 -15.73 -29.60
CA LEU A 425 1.83 -16.07 -30.56
C LEU A 425 1.54 -17.41 -31.25
N ALA A 426 1.13 -18.42 -30.50
CA ALA A 426 0.78 -19.74 -31.05
C ALA A 426 -0.39 -19.63 -32.05
N VAL A 427 -1.45 -18.89 -31.70
CA VAL A 427 -2.57 -18.62 -32.62
C VAL A 427 -2.08 -17.91 -33.88
N PHE A 428 -1.23 -16.89 -33.75
CA PHE A 428 -0.66 -16.17 -34.88
C PHE A 428 0.16 -17.09 -35.79
N MET A 429 1.01 -17.95 -35.23
CA MET A 429 1.79 -18.95 -35.99
C MET A 429 0.88 -19.95 -36.73
N VAL A 430 -0.18 -20.43 -36.08
CA VAL A 430 -1.13 -21.38 -36.69
C VAL A 430 -1.89 -20.75 -37.85
N LEU A 431 -2.36 -19.51 -37.69
CA LEU A 431 -3.11 -18.79 -38.73
C LEU A 431 -2.23 -18.42 -39.93
N THR A 432 -0.96 -18.09 -39.70
CA THR A 432 -0.01 -17.70 -40.74
C THR A 432 0.73 -18.89 -41.40
N ARG A 433 0.51 -20.13 -40.95
CA ARG A 433 1.24 -21.32 -41.44
C ARG A 433 1.11 -21.59 -42.95
N LYS A 434 0.00 -21.17 -43.57
CA LYS A 434 -0.28 -21.34 -45.00
C LYS A 434 -0.08 -20.05 -45.80
N LEU A 435 0.45 -19.00 -45.15
CA LEU A 435 0.69 -17.71 -45.76
C LEU A 435 1.99 -17.76 -46.56
N ASP A 436 1.91 -17.48 -47.87
CA ASP A 436 3.10 -17.35 -48.71
C ASP A 436 3.73 -15.95 -48.51
N TRP A 437 4.67 -15.86 -47.57
CA TRP A 437 5.40 -14.62 -47.26
C TRP A 437 6.16 -14.05 -48.47
N TYR A 438 6.57 -14.88 -49.43
CA TYR A 438 7.28 -14.45 -50.63
C TYR A 438 6.32 -13.98 -51.74
N GLY A 439 5.17 -14.65 -51.89
CA GLY A 439 4.11 -14.26 -52.84
C GLY A 439 3.48 -12.89 -52.54
N ILE A 440 3.41 -12.48 -51.27
CA ILE A 440 2.93 -11.15 -50.87
C ILE A 440 3.91 -10.04 -51.30
N ALA A 441 5.20 -10.35 -51.41
CA ALA A 441 6.23 -9.42 -51.90
C ALA A 441 6.26 -9.28 -53.42
N ILE A 442 5.42 -10.02 -54.17
CA ILE A 442 5.31 -9.97 -55.63
C ILE A 442 3.82 -9.79 -55.98
N SER A 443 3.27 -8.60 -55.74
CA SER A 443 1.86 -8.32 -55.98
C SER A 443 1.49 -8.51 -57.46
N ARG A 444 0.58 -9.46 -57.75
CA ARG A 444 -0.22 -9.46 -58.99
C ARG A 444 -1.03 -8.16 -59.06
N PRO A 445 -1.15 -7.52 -60.24
CA PRO A 445 -1.91 -6.28 -60.38
C PRO A 445 -3.39 -6.55 -60.10
N SER A 446 -4.01 -5.69 -59.29
CA SER A 446 -5.45 -5.64 -59.07
C SER A 446 -6.16 -5.25 -60.37
N GLN A 447 -7.13 -6.06 -60.82
CA GLN A 447 -7.99 -5.71 -61.94
C GLN A 447 -8.81 -4.45 -61.61
N PRO A 448 -8.83 -3.43 -62.48
CA PRO A 448 -9.79 -2.32 -62.35
C PRO A 448 -11.22 -2.85 -62.57
N LEU A 449 -12.19 -2.27 -61.86
CA LEU A 449 -13.60 -2.51 -62.13
C LEU A 449 -13.93 -2.03 -63.56
N ASP A 450 -14.32 -2.95 -64.44
CA ASP A 450 -14.99 -2.60 -65.69
C ASP A 450 -16.36 -1.98 -65.38
N ALA A 451 -16.48 -0.68 -65.64
CA ALA A 451 -17.76 0.00 -65.69
C ALA A 451 -18.44 -0.41 -67.00
N GLY A 452 -19.37 -1.36 -66.93
CA GLY A 452 -20.27 -1.69 -68.03
C GLY A 452 -21.18 -0.51 -68.35
N LEU A 453 -20.78 0.28 -69.36
CA LEU A 453 -21.68 1.16 -70.08
C LEU A 453 -22.37 0.34 -71.17
N GLU A 454 -23.57 -0.17 -70.86
CA GLU A 454 -24.52 -0.62 -71.89
C GLU A 454 -24.99 0.61 -72.68
N VAL A 455 -24.40 0.78 -73.86
CA VAL A 455 -24.93 1.63 -74.92
C VAL A 455 -26.09 0.87 -75.58
N ARG A 456 -27.32 1.35 -75.40
CA ARG A 456 -28.45 0.94 -76.26
C ARG A 456 -28.32 1.64 -77.61
N HIS A 457 -28.21 0.83 -78.65
CA HIS A 457 -28.35 1.24 -80.05
C HIS A 457 -29.81 1.59 -80.39
N GLU A 458 -29.98 2.57 -81.27
CA GLU A 458 -30.75 2.37 -82.50
C GLU A 458 -29.77 2.32 -83.69
#